data_AF-A0A846ME44-F1
#
_entry.id   AF-A0A846ME44-F1
#
_cell.length_a   1.000
_cell.length_b   1.000
_cell.length_c   1.000
_cell.angle_alpha   90.00
_cell.angle_beta   90.00
_cell.angle_gamma   90.00
#
_symmetry.space_group_name_H-M   'P 1'
#
loop_
_entity.id
_entity.type
_entity.pdbx_description
1 polymer ?
#
loop_
_entity_poly.entity_id
_entity_poly.type
_entity_poly.pdbx_seq_one_letter_code
_entity_poly.pdbx_strand_id
1 'polypeptide(L)' 'MEKIAYLNMKTRMSHAEIMNLPYAIFLSYLKHYQMFDLMSTPEGREYLEKVERLKQTTPDFNKLRKVSGYKKAGDN' A
#
# COMPACT_ATOMS: atom_id res chain seq x y z
N MET A 1 6.76 2.47 20.88
CA MET A 1 8.17 2.09 20.64
C MET A 1 8.37 1.25 19.39
N GLU A 2 7.36 0.47 18.95
CA GLU A 2 7.47 -0.45 17.81
C GLU A 2 7.99 0.19 16.50
N LYS A 3 7.47 1.37 16.13
CA LYS A 3 7.93 2.10 14.91
C LYS A 3 9.41 2.46 14.96
N ILE A 4 9.92 2.81 16.13
CA ILE A 4 11.33 3.16 16.35
C ILE A 4 12.19 1.89 16.30
N ALA A 5 11.74 0.81 16.94
CA ALA A 5 12.43 -0.49 16.88
C ALA A 5 12.48 -1.04 15.43
N TYR A 6 11.40 -0.91 14.68
CA TYR A 6 11.33 -1.28 13.28
C TYR A 6 12.34 -0.50 12.43
N LEU A 7 12.39 0.83 12.57
CA LEU A 7 13.37 1.64 11.84
C LEU A 7 14.80 1.34 12.29
N ASN A 8 15.05 1.10 13.57
CA ASN A 8 16.35 0.68 14.09
C ASN A 8 16.82 -0.61 13.40
N MET A 9 15.95 -1.62 13.30
CA MET A 9 16.25 -2.88 12.58
C MET A 9 16.53 -2.67 11.08
N LYS A 10 15.76 -1.80 10.40
CA LYS A 10 15.83 -1.62 8.94
C LYS A 10 16.98 -0.71 8.50
N THR A 11 17.32 0.29 9.30
CA THR A 11 18.28 1.36 8.93
C THR A 11 19.61 1.26 9.66
N ARG A 12 19.69 0.44 10.72
CA ARG A 12 20.82 0.35 11.67
C ARG A 12 21.13 1.66 12.41
N MET A 13 20.25 2.65 12.34
CA MET A 13 20.35 3.86 13.18
C MET A 13 20.07 3.50 14.63
N SER A 14 20.86 4.04 15.56
CA SER A 14 20.62 3.96 16.99
C SER A 14 19.30 4.63 17.40
N HIS A 15 18.82 4.32 18.60
CA HIS A 15 17.61 4.94 19.15
C HIS A 15 17.73 6.48 19.19
N ALA A 16 18.88 7.00 19.60
CA ALA A 16 19.13 8.43 19.68
C ALA A 16 19.09 9.10 18.29
N GLU A 17 19.69 8.48 17.28
CA GLU A 17 19.65 8.99 15.91
C GLU A 17 18.22 9.06 15.37
N ILE A 18 17.41 8.03 15.61
CA ILE A 18 16.01 8.01 15.15
C ILE A 18 15.17 9.08 15.87
N MET A 19 15.40 9.28 17.16
CA MET A 19 14.69 10.31 17.95
C MET A 19 15.08 11.73 17.54
N ASN A 20 16.29 11.91 17.00
CA ASN A 20 16.78 13.20 16.52
C ASN A 20 16.42 13.48 15.04
N LEU A 21 15.78 12.54 14.34
CA LEU A 21 15.33 12.78 12.97
C LEU A 21 14.24 13.86 12.92
N PRO A 22 14.25 14.74 11.89
CA PRO A 22 13.10 15.58 11.62
C PRO A 22 11.84 14.73 11.43
N TYR A 23 10.72 15.16 12.03
CA TYR A 23 9.49 14.37 12.07
C TYR A 23 9.01 13.90 10.69
N ALA A 24 9.09 14.78 9.67
CA ALA A 24 8.73 14.43 8.30
C ALA A 24 9.64 13.32 7.70
N ILE A 25 10.94 13.34 8.02
CA ILE A 25 11.90 12.33 7.56
C ILE A 25 11.63 11.00 8.26
N PHE A 26 11.36 11.02 9.57
CA PHE A 26 10.96 9.83 10.32
C PHE A 26 9.74 9.16 9.69
N LEU A 27 8.68 9.93 9.40
CA LEU A 27 7.46 9.40 8.77
C LEU A 27 7.72 8.88 7.36
N SER A 28 8.56 9.57 6.59
CA SER A 28 8.95 9.15 5.23
C SER A 28 9.64 7.78 5.27
N TYR A 29 10.66 7.60 6.12
CA TYR A 29 11.34 6.33 6.25
C TYR A 29 10.39 5.22 6.68
N LEU A 30 9.56 5.47 7.70
CA LEU A 30 8.59 4.48 8.17
C LEU A 30 7.70 4.00 7.03
N LYS A 31 7.13 4.93 6.25
CA LYS A 31 6.28 4.61 5.10
C LYS A 31 7.03 3.80 4.06
N HIS A 32 8.22 4.24 3.65
CA HIS A 32 8.94 3.60 2.55
C HIS A 32 9.41 2.19 2.90
N TYR A 33 9.94 1.97 4.10
CA TYR A 33 10.35 0.63 4.50
C TYR A 33 9.16 -0.33 4.63
N GLN A 34 8.02 0.12 5.16
CA GLN A 34 6.81 -0.69 5.19
C GLN A 34 6.33 -1.05 3.78
N MET A 35 6.46 -0.12 2.82
CA MET A 35 6.15 -0.40 1.42
C MET A 35 7.12 -1.40 0.79
N PHE A 36 8.42 -1.28 1.05
CA PHE A 36 9.40 -2.23 0.54
C PHE A 36 9.15 -3.65 1.07
N ASP A 37 8.81 -3.78 2.35
CA ASP A 37 8.47 -5.08 2.95
C ASP A 37 7.24 -5.70 2.28
N LEU A 38 6.18 -4.91 2.07
CA LEU A 38 4.98 -5.38 1.39
C LEU A 38 5.23 -5.73 -0.08
N MET A 39 6.07 -4.96 -0.79
CA MET A 39 6.40 -5.27 -2.18
C MET A 39 7.31 -6.51 -2.32
N SER A 40 8.06 -6.87 -1.28
CA SER A 40 8.99 -8.00 -1.33
C SER A 40 8.28 -9.36 -1.39
N THR A 41 7.10 -9.49 -0.79
CA THR A 41 6.35 -10.75 -0.70
C THR A 41 5.22 -10.83 -1.72
N PRO A 42 4.89 -12.04 -2.25
CA PRO A 42 3.70 -12.22 -3.09
C PRO A 42 2.41 -11.75 -2.43
N GLU A 43 2.21 -12.12 -1.16
CA GLU A 43 1.01 -11.79 -0.38
C GLU A 43 0.92 -10.28 -0.12
N GLY A 44 2.05 -9.63 0.17
CA GLY A 44 2.12 -8.19 0.34
C GLY A 44 1.82 -7.42 -0.95
N ARG A 45 2.28 -7.91 -2.11
CA ARG A 45 1.92 -7.32 -3.42
C ARG A 45 0.42 -7.43 -3.69
N GLU A 46 -0.17 -8.60 -3.46
CA GLU A 46 -1.62 -8.79 -3.60
C GLU A 46 -2.41 -7.85 -2.67
N TYR A 47 -1.96 -7.70 -1.44
CA TYR A 47 -2.54 -6.75 -0.49
C TYR A 47 -2.50 -5.32 -1.01
N LEU A 48 -1.36 -4.87 -1.56
CA LEU A 48 -1.23 -3.53 -2.13
C LEU A 48 -2.17 -3.31 -3.32
N GLU A 49 -2.26 -4.29 -4.23
CA GLU A 49 -3.21 -4.23 -5.34
C GLU A 49 -4.66 -4.14 -4.86
N LYS A 50 -5.01 -4.88 -3.79
CA LYS A 50 -6.34 -4.81 -3.19
C LYS A 50 -6.63 -3.43 -2.60
N VAL A 51 -5.66 -2.84 -1.89
CA VAL A 51 -5.78 -1.49 -1.35
C VAL A 51 -6.00 -0.47 -2.48
N GLU A 52 -5.27 -0.59 -3.58
CA GLU A 52 -5.47 0.29 -4.75
C GLU A 52 -6.85 0.11 -5.39
N ARG A 53 -7.36 -1.12 -5.47
CA ARG A 53 -8.75 -1.36 -5.91
C ARG A 53 -9.78 -0.70 -4.99
N LEU A 54 -9.58 -0.77 -3.67
CA LEU A 54 -10.50 -0.18 -2.69
C LEU A 54 -10.51 1.36 -2.72
N LYS A 55 -9.44 2.00 -3.20
CA LYS A 55 -9.40 3.46 -3.41
C LYS A 55 -10.23 3.90 -4.62
N GLN A 56 -10.65 2.99 -5.49
CA GLN A 56 -11.49 3.33 -6.64
C GLN A 56 -12.90 3.69 -6.16
N THR A 57 -13.22 4.99 -6.17
CA THR A 57 -14.56 5.50 -5.83
C THR A 57 -15.53 5.49 -7.02
N THR A 58 -15.00 5.37 -8.24
CA THR A 58 -15.77 5.33 -9.48
C THR A 58 -15.62 3.97 -10.17
N PRO A 59 -16.69 3.42 -10.78
CA PRO A 59 -16.61 2.18 -11.53
C PRO A 59 -15.62 2.27 -12.69
N ASP A 60 -14.80 1.23 -12.86
CA ASP A 60 -13.92 1.09 -14.03
C ASP A 60 -14.74 0.61 -15.24
N PHE A 61 -15.26 1.56 -16.02
CA PHE A 61 -16.08 1.29 -17.20
C PHE A 61 -15.36 0.49 -18.29
N ASN A 62 -14.02 0.54 -18.35
CA ASN A 62 -13.25 -0.25 -19.30
C ASN A 62 -13.28 -1.74 -18.95
N LYS A 63 -13.30 -2.07 -17.66
CA LYS A 63 -13.52 -3.44 -17.19
C LYS A 63 -14.96 -3.88 -17.41
N LEU A 64 -15.94 -3.01 -17.11
CA LEU A 64 -17.37 -3.31 -17.31
C LEU A 64 -17.70 -3.64 -18.77
N ARG A 65 -17.11 -2.93 -19.74
CA ARG A 65 -17.33 -3.16 -21.17
C ARG A 65 -16.82 -4.52 -21.67
N LYS A 66 -15.85 -5.12 -20.96
CA LYS A 66 -15.29 -6.45 -21.28
C LYS A 66 -16.10 -7.60 -20.68
N VAL A 67 -17.02 -7.31 -19.75
CA VAL A 67 -17.85 -8.36 -19.18
C VAL A 67 -18.94 -8.74 -20.19
N SER A 68 -18.78 -9.89 -20.83
CA SER A 68 -19.81 -10.50 -21.67
C SER A 68 -20.80 -11.28 -20.82
N GLY A 69 -22.04 -11.44 -21.31
CA GLY A 69 -23.09 -12.21 -20.62
C GLY A 69 -24.13 -11.38 -19.86
N TYR A 70 -24.01 -10.05 -19.84
CA TYR A 70 -25.10 -9.19 -19.38
C TYR A 70 -26.08 -8.92 -20.53
N LYS A 71 -27.35 -9.33 -20.36
CA LYS A 71 -28.46 -8.85 -21.21
C LYS A 71 -28.69 -7.37 -20.90
N LYS A 72 -28.93 -6.53 -21.92
CA LYS A 72 -29.45 -5.20 -21.67
C LYS A 72 -30.80 -5.34 -20.95
N ALA A 73 -31.03 -4.52 -19.92
CA ALA A 73 -32.35 -4.44 -19.30
C ALA A 73 -33.36 -4.00 -20.36
N GLY A 74 -34.23 -4.91 -20.80
CA GLY A 74 -35.19 -4.70 -21.88
C GLY A 74 -35.14 -5.71 -23.03
N ASP A 75 -34.09 -6.54 -23.11
CA ASP A 75 -34.02 -7.62 -24.11
C ASP A 75 -34.74 -8.88 -23.58
N ASN A 76 -36.05 -8.98 -23.84
CA ASN A 76 -36.81 -10.22 -23.71
C ASN A 76 -36.27 -11.28 -24.68
#